data_AF-A0A3E0VUX9-F1
#
_entry.id   AF-A0A3E0VUX9-F1
#
_cell.length_a   1.000
_cell.length_b   1.000
_cell.length_c   1.000
_cell.angle_alpha   90.00
_cell.angle_beta   90.00
_cell.angle_gamma   90.00
#
_symmetry.space_group_name_H-M   'P 1'
#
loop_
_entity.id
_entity.type
_entity.pdbx_description
1 polymer ?
#
loop_
_entity_poly.entity_id
_entity_poly.type
_entity_poly.pdbx_seq_one_letter_code
_entity_poly.pdbx_strand_id
1 'polypeptide(L)'
;MTRYRKALLAGIVAAALWMLVNGLNIALTFNSTLPSSLADIVFPAAIRSVTWVSDPPWNVVTPIVSALAVGALIVIGSRLTAGPGPGSESGSDRGTRRVPRTLTSWFTALLAAGLVGFALALGQTFHDWPPSRVWNAFDGFPDAIRSGVLWGVVWGWIPAVLFARVDGAGLSSRASARKRGGTSRMLVGAVAAVFVLAVVVSSSLTGYSVPAEPSDPAPIVQPTGPAVPLIAEGSPVVDPQWCSDDQLALEAGAVDGAAGHRSLQLLATNHTGVDCVLDGYPDLAFADANDFLLTLHLVHGGSFTSDDPGPAPIILSAGQSATARLGWDAQPRDPDHTVAYLHLAPYPGAERIALPIRGDLIQDADVAVTAWAGTARVAVPVDSGPRQAAEGDVTYDASGAPISYTVADGDKLGAIGDRFGLDVVELTHPDGSRYDYSNVIIQPGDVLGFAAWSPACRSSPTTC
;
A
#
# COMPACT_ATOMS: atom_id res chain seq x y z
N MET A 1 2.28 49.84 14.77
CA MET A 1 2.77 48.48 15.11
C MET A 1 4.06 48.19 14.33
N THR A 2 5.14 47.75 14.98
CA THR A 2 6.40 47.41 14.29
C THR A 2 6.25 46.19 13.38
N ARG A 3 7.05 46.06 12.30
CA ARG A 3 7.01 44.89 11.40
C ARG A 3 7.13 43.56 12.15
N TYR A 4 7.92 43.54 13.22
CA TYR A 4 8.05 42.40 14.13
C TYR A 4 6.72 41.99 14.76
N ARG A 5 5.97 42.95 15.31
CA ARG A 5 4.65 42.68 15.93
C ARG A 5 3.64 42.13 14.93
N LYS A 6 3.73 42.53 13.66
CA LYS A 6 2.84 42.03 12.59
C LYS A 6 3.15 40.58 12.21
N ALA A 7 4.43 40.25 12.02
CA ALA A 7 4.84 38.87 11.75
C ALA A 7 4.45 37.97 12.94
N LEU A 8 4.64 38.44 14.18
CA LEU A 8 4.23 37.73 15.38
C LEU A 8 2.71 37.50 15.42
N LEU A 9 1.91 38.53 15.13
CA LEU A 9 0.44 38.41 15.07
C LEU A 9 0.02 37.38 14.01
N ALA A 10 0.61 37.43 12.80
CA ALA A 10 0.32 36.47 11.75
C ALA A 10 0.67 35.03 12.18
N GLY A 11 1.80 34.83 12.86
CA GLY A 11 2.17 33.53 13.42
C GLY A 11 1.21 33.04 14.51
N ILE A 12 0.80 33.90 15.43
CA ILE A 12 -0.17 33.56 16.49
C ILE A 12 -1.51 33.16 15.88
N VAL A 13 -2.00 33.94 14.91
CA VAL A 13 -3.26 33.63 14.22
C VAL A 13 -3.15 32.31 13.46
N ALA A 14 -2.01 32.06 12.79
CA ALA A 14 -1.80 30.79 12.10
C ALA A 14 -1.78 29.60 13.06
N ALA A 15 -1.11 29.72 14.21
CA ALA A 15 -1.08 28.66 15.23
C ALA A 15 -2.49 28.39 15.80
N ALA A 16 -3.25 29.44 16.11
CA ALA A 16 -4.63 29.32 16.58
C ALA A 16 -5.53 28.67 15.52
N LEU A 17 -5.38 29.07 14.26
CA LEU A 17 -6.15 28.52 13.14
C LEU A 17 -5.78 27.08 12.84
N TRP A 18 -4.50 26.71 12.96
CA TRP A 18 -4.04 25.33 12.84
C TRP A 18 -4.71 24.45 13.90
N MET A 19 -4.66 24.87 15.16
CA MET A 19 -5.31 24.15 16.26
C MET A 19 -6.82 24.04 16.07
N LEU A 20 -7.48 25.15 15.71
CA LEU A 20 -8.92 25.19 15.52
C LEU A 20 -9.38 24.28 14.39
N VAL A 21 -8.71 24.32 13.22
CA VAL A 21 -9.09 23.52 12.06
C VAL A 21 -8.91 22.04 12.33
N ASN A 22 -7.77 21.64 12.92
CA ASN A 22 -7.54 20.23 13.26
C ASN A 22 -8.47 19.74 14.36
N GLY A 23 -8.71 20.56 15.40
CA GLY A 23 -9.62 20.24 16.50
C GLY A 23 -11.09 20.16 16.05
N LEU A 24 -11.50 21.02 15.12
CA LEU A 24 -12.86 21.01 14.59
C LEU A 24 -13.08 19.82 13.64
N ASN A 25 -12.08 19.47 12.81
CA ASN A 25 -12.15 18.26 11.98
C ASN A 25 -12.38 17.02 12.86
N ILE A 26 -11.58 16.81 13.91
CA ILE A 26 -11.78 15.65 14.79
C ILE A 26 -13.11 15.71 15.53
N ALA A 27 -13.52 16.87 16.04
CA ALA A 27 -14.82 16.99 16.73
C ALA A 27 -16.02 16.65 15.83
N LEU A 28 -15.94 17.01 14.54
CA LEU A 28 -17.00 16.74 13.57
C LEU A 28 -16.98 15.28 13.06
N THR A 29 -15.79 14.69 12.92
CA THR A 29 -15.64 13.33 12.38
C THR A 29 -15.74 12.24 13.44
N PHE A 30 -15.33 12.50 14.69
CA PHE A 30 -15.29 11.50 15.76
C PHE A 30 -16.67 10.91 16.09
N ASN A 31 -17.72 11.74 16.11
CA ASN A 31 -19.10 11.29 16.33
C ASN A 31 -19.88 11.03 15.04
N SER A 32 -19.20 10.89 13.89
CA SER A 32 -19.83 10.74 12.57
C SER A 32 -20.82 11.86 12.22
N THR A 33 -20.68 13.06 12.82
CA THR A 33 -21.55 14.22 12.53
C THR A 33 -21.42 14.65 11.07
N LEU A 34 -20.23 14.53 10.51
CA LEU A 34 -19.93 14.76 9.10
C LEU A 34 -19.06 13.63 8.54
N PRO A 35 -19.29 13.19 7.29
CA PRO A 35 -18.37 12.30 6.59
C PRO A 35 -16.96 12.91 6.54
N SER A 36 -15.93 12.10 6.78
CA SER A 36 -14.53 12.55 6.80
C SER A 36 -14.11 13.24 5.50
N SER A 37 -14.55 12.73 4.36
CA SER A 37 -14.30 13.33 3.04
C SER A 37 -14.81 14.77 2.94
N LEU A 38 -15.96 15.06 3.56
CA LEU A 38 -16.59 16.38 3.56
C LEU A 38 -15.92 17.31 4.57
N ALA A 39 -15.56 16.77 5.74
CA ALA A 39 -14.79 17.50 6.75
C ALA A 39 -13.39 17.87 6.25
N ASP A 40 -12.70 17.01 5.51
CA ASP A 40 -11.34 17.26 5.01
C ASP A 40 -11.27 18.32 3.90
N ILE A 41 -12.36 18.55 3.17
CA ILE A 41 -12.44 19.64 2.19
C ILE A 41 -12.41 21.00 2.87
N VAL A 42 -13.15 21.15 3.98
CA VAL A 42 -13.33 22.43 4.67
C VAL A 42 -12.29 22.61 5.78
N PHE A 43 -11.99 21.54 6.49
CA PHE A 43 -11.10 21.47 7.65
C PHE A 43 -10.03 20.40 7.43
N PRO A 44 -9.11 20.56 6.47
CA PRO A 44 -8.08 19.56 6.19
C PRO A 44 -7.24 19.28 7.45
N ALA A 45 -7.37 18.05 7.98
CA ALA A 45 -6.66 17.62 9.18
C ALA A 45 -5.22 17.24 8.85
N ALA A 46 -4.29 18.12 9.22
CA ALA A 46 -2.87 17.84 9.16
C ALA A 46 -2.36 17.02 10.36
N ILE A 47 -3.10 17.01 11.47
CA ILE A 47 -2.87 16.15 12.63
C ILE A 47 -3.82 14.96 12.50
N ARG A 48 -3.27 13.73 12.55
CA ARG A 48 -4.08 12.51 12.45
C ARG A 48 -5.02 12.36 13.66
N SER A 49 -6.18 11.76 13.42
CA SER A 49 -7.19 11.46 14.45
C SER A 49 -6.61 10.65 15.61
N VAL A 50 -5.75 9.67 15.32
CA VAL A 50 -5.07 8.83 16.33
C VAL A 50 -4.30 9.66 17.37
N THR A 51 -3.76 10.82 16.98
CA THR A 51 -3.04 11.70 17.91
C THR A 51 -3.97 12.25 18.98
N TRP A 52 -5.21 12.58 18.64
CA TRP A 52 -6.17 13.19 19.57
C TRP A 52 -6.71 12.21 20.62
N VAL A 53 -6.70 10.91 20.30
CA VAL A 53 -7.14 9.84 21.20
C VAL A 53 -5.98 9.12 21.89
N SER A 54 -4.75 9.57 21.64
CA SER A 54 -3.56 9.03 22.31
C SER A 54 -3.54 9.34 23.80
N ASP A 55 -2.74 8.58 24.56
CA ASP A 55 -2.66 8.78 26.00
C ASP A 55 -2.07 10.17 26.35
N PRO A 56 -2.57 10.79 27.44
CA PRO A 56 -1.94 11.99 27.97
C PRO A 56 -0.45 11.75 28.29
N PRO A 57 0.42 12.75 28.00
CA PRO A 57 0.07 14.11 27.59
C PRO A 57 0.04 14.31 26.06
N TRP A 58 0.25 13.27 25.25
CA TRP A 58 0.57 13.41 23.82
C TRP A 58 -0.60 13.92 22.98
N ASN A 59 -1.82 13.58 23.37
CA ASN A 59 -3.04 14.12 22.77
C ASN A 59 -3.16 15.65 22.87
N VAL A 60 -2.47 16.28 23.81
CA VAL A 60 -2.45 17.74 23.99
C VAL A 60 -1.13 18.33 23.50
N VAL A 61 0.00 17.67 23.80
CA VAL A 61 1.33 18.18 23.48
C VAL A 61 1.56 18.23 21.97
N THR A 62 1.20 17.17 21.23
CA THR A 62 1.45 17.09 19.78
C THR A 62 0.69 18.17 19.00
N PRO A 63 -0.62 18.41 19.24
CA PRO A 63 -1.32 19.51 18.61
C PRO A 63 -0.74 20.89 18.96
N ILE A 64 -0.35 21.11 20.23
CA ILE A 64 0.22 22.41 20.65
C ILE A 64 1.57 22.66 19.98
N VAL A 65 2.46 21.66 19.98
CA VAL A 65 3.79 21.79 19.38
C VAL A 65 3.70 22.00 17.87
N SER A 66 2.83 21.26 17.16
CA SER A 66 2.63 21.46 15.72
C SER A 66 2.04 22.84 15.39
N ALA A 67 1.08 23.33 16.17
CA ALA A 67 0.53 24.68 16.01
C ALA A 67 1.60 25.76 16.20
N LEU A 68 2.41 25.64 17.25
CA LEU A 68 3.54 26.54 17.50
C LEU A 68 4.58 26.47 16.38
N ALA A 69 4.82 25.28 15.82
CA ALA A 69 5.74 25.08 14.71
C ALA A 69 5.31 25.84 13.45
N VAL A 70 4.04 25.69 13.06
CA VAL A 70 3.48 26.42 11.91
C VAL A 70 3.56 27.93 12.13
N GLY A 71 3.16 28.41 13.31
CA GLY A 71 3.23 29.83 13.67
C GLY A 71 4.66 30.37 13.61
N ALA A 72 5.64 29.64 14.13
CA ALA A 72 7.05 30.02 14.10
C ALA A 72 7.60 30.07 12.66
N LEU A 73 7.32 29.07 11.84
CA LEU A 73 7.74 29.01 10.44
C LEU A 73 7.16 30.19 9.63
N ILE A 74 5.91 30.56 9.87
CA ILE A 74 5.29 31.72 9.22
C ILE A 74 5.94 33.03 9.66
N VAL A 75 6.25 33.21 10.95
CA VAL A 75 6.99 34.39 11.44
C VAL A 75 8.36 34.48 10.76
N ILE A 76 9.03 33.35 10.61
CA ILE A 76 10.34 33.22 9.99
C ILE A 76 10.29 33.56 8.51
N GLY A 77 9.44 32.90 7.73
CA GLY A 77 9.31 33.17 6.30
C GLY A 77 8.82 34.59 6.01
N SER A 78 7.92 35.14 6.85
CA SER A 78 7.50 36.54 6.77
C SER A 78 8.66 37.53 6.97
N ARG A 79 9.67 37.18 7.78
CA ARG A 79 10.88 38.01 7.95
C ARG A 79 11.83 37.92 6.77
N LEU A 80 11.95 36.73 6.17
CA LEU A 80 12.81 36.49 5.02
C LEU A 80 12.28 37.20 3.76
N THR A 81 10.96 37.19 3.58
CA THR A 81 10.29 37.85 2.44
C THR A 81 10.22 39.37 2.59
N ALA A 82 10.37 39.89 3.81
CA ALA A 82 10.43 41.32 4.12
C ALA A 82 11.81 41.96 3.86
N GLY A 83 12.48 41.58 2.77
CA GLY A 83 13.82 42.01 2.39
C GLY A 83 14.06 43.54 2.47
N PRO A 84 15.33 43.99 2.53
CA PRO A 84 15.66 45.41 2.55
C PRO A 84 15.01 46.09 1.35
N GLY A 85 14.01 46.92 1.60
CA GLY A 85 13.29 47.60 0.52
C GLY A 85 14.27 48.49 -0.26
N PRO A 86 14.26 48.45 -1.60
CA PRO A 86 15.01 49.41 -2.39
C PRO A 86 14.58 50.82 -1.96
N GLY A 87 15.58 51.68 -1.71
CA GLY A 87 15.39 53.01 -1.16
C GLY A 87 14.46 53.87 -2.03
N SER A 88 13.62 54.67 -1.35
CA SER A 88 12.86 55.81 -1.87
C SER A 88 12.43 55.73 -3.35
N GLU A 89 11.35 55.00 -3.64
CA GLU A 89 10.63 55.15 -4.90
C GLU A 89 9.27 55.79 -4.69
N SER A 90 8.91 56.66 -5.64
CA SER A 90 7.83 57.63 -5.57
C SER A 90 6.42 57.00 -5.48
N GLY A 91 5.48 57.75 -4.93
CA GLY A 91 4.26 57.26 -4.28
C GLY A 91 3.14 56.67 -5.16
N SER A 92 3.35 56.39 -6.44
CA SER A 92 2.28 55.87 -7.33
C SER A 92 2.14 54.34 -7.33
N ASP A 93 3.13 53.59 -6.85
CA ASP A 93 3.22 52.13 -7.08
C ASP A 93 2.80 51.26 -5.86
N ARG A 94 1.98 51.82 -4.96
CA ARG A 94 1.58 51.14 -3.70
C ARG A 94 0.56 50.03 -3.89
N GLY A 95 -0.24 50.06 -4.96
CA GLY A 95 -1.27 49.05 -5.24
C GLY A 95 -0.68 47.77 -5.85
N THR A 96 0.21 47.94 -6.83
CA THR A 96 0.88 46.90 -7.60
C THR A 96 1.80 45.99 -6.77
N ARG A 97 2.42 46.51 -5.69
CA ARG A 97 3.31 45.71 -4.81
C ARG A 97 2.60 44.94 -3.68
N ARG A 98 1.29 45.12 -3.45
CA ARG A 98 0.55 44.40 -2.38
C ARG A 98 0.19 42.97 -2.76
N VAL A 99 -0.19 42.76 -4.02
CA VAL A 99 -0.53 41.44 -4.57
C VAL A 99 0.63 40.46 -4.46
N PRO A 100 1.86 40.78 -4.93
CA PRO A 100 2.97 39.84 -4.83
C PRO A 100 3.33 39.52 -3.38
N ARG A 101 3.28 40.49 -2.46
CA ARG A 101 3.56 40.25 -1.03
C ARG A 101 2.56 39.31 -0.36
N THR A 102 1.28 39.47 -0.68
CA THR A 102 0.22 38.61 -0.14
C THR A 102 0.37 37.19 -0.68
N LEU A 103 0.70 37.05 -1.97
CA LEU A 103 0.98 35.74 -2.58
C LEU A 103 2.21 35.10 -1.96
N THR A 104 3.32 35.82 -1.78
CA THR A 104 4.53 35.27 -1.15
C THR A 104 4.28 34.84 0.30
N SER A 105 3.53 35.63 1.08
CA SER A 105 3.18 35.25 2.45
C SER A 105 2.21 34.07 2.50
N TRP A 106 1.30 33.94 1.53
CA TRP A 106 0.43 32.77 1.40
C TRP A 106 1.21 31.51 1.04
N PHE A 107 2.10 31.56 0.05
CA PHE A 107 3.01 30.46 -0.28
C PHE A 107 3.92 30.08 0.90
N THR A 108 4.32 31.05 1.72
CA THR A 108 5.05 30.77 2.96
C THR A 108 4.22 29.94 3.95
N ALA A 109 2.93 30.24 4.09
CA ALA A 109 2.03 29.47 4.95
C ALA A 109 1.80 28.04 4.43
N LEU A 110 1.67 27.89 3.10
CA LEU A 110 1.61 26.58 2.41
C LEU A 110 2.82 25.70 2.72
N LEU A 111 4.03 26.25 2.52
CA LEU A 111 5.27 25.50 2.77
C LEU A 111 5.46 25.20 4.26
N ALA A 112 5.13 26.15 5.15
CA ALA A 112 5.21 25.94 6.59
C ALA A 112 4.33 24.78 7.06
N ALA A 113 3.09 24.74 6.58
CA ALA A 113 2.12 23.69 6.91
C ALA A 113 2.54 22.32 6.36
N GLY A 114 2.99 22.25 5.10
CA GLY A 114 3.52 21.02 4.51
C GLY A 114 4.76 20.47 5.23
N LEU A 115 5.68 21.34 5.65
CA LEU A 115 6.86 20.96 6.44
C LEU A 115 6.50 20.40 7.81
N VAL A 116 5.47 20.94 8.47
CA VAL A 116 4.99 20.41 9.75
C VAL A 116 4.30 19.06 9.54
N GLY A 117 3.48 18.92 8.49
CA GLY A 117 2.89 17.62 8.11
C GLY A 117 3.96 16.54 7.86
N PHE A 118 5.02 16.89 7.12
CA PHE A 118 6.18 16.02 6.93
C PHE A 118 6.85 15.63 8.26
N ALA A 119 7.06 16.58 9.17
CA ALA A 119 7.68 16.30 10.47
C ALA A 119 6.85 15.33 11.32
N LEU A 120 5.52 15.48 11.30
CA LEU A 120 4.60 14.58 11.98
C LEU A 120 4.63 13.16 11.38
N ALA A 121 4.63 13.04 10.04
CA ALA A 121 4.76 11.75 9.36
C ALA A 121 6.08 11.06 9.70
N LEU A 122 7.20 11.80 9.63
CA LEU A 122 8.52 11.28 9.96
C LEU A 122 8.60 10.76 11.40
N GLY A 123 8.02 11.49 12.36
CA GLY A 123 7.98 11.05 13.75
C GLY A 123 7.17 9.77 13.95
N GLN A 124 6.10 9.56 13.18
CA GLN A 124 5.39 8.29 13.18
C GLN A 124 6.22 7.17 12.55
N THR A 125 6.90 7.42 11.43
CA THR A 125 7.75 6.39 10.82
C THR A 125 8.82 5.88 11.79
N PHE A 126 9.36 6.77 12.63
CA PHE A 126 10.27 6.37 13.71
C PHE A 126 9.57 5.57 14.82
N HIS A 127 8.31 5.89 15.12
CA HIS A 127 7.50 5.12 16.06
C HIS A 127 7.24 3.70 15.54
N ASP A 128 6.90 3.55 14.26
CA ASP A 128 6.48 2.27 13.67
C ASP A 128 7.70 1.39 13.26
N TRP A 129 8.90 1.71 13.75
CA TRP A 129 10.13 0.98 13.40
C TRP A 129 10.39 -0.21 14.34
N PRO A 130 10.79 -1.39 13.80
CA PRO A 130 11.00 -1.69 12.38
C PRO A 130 9.67 -1.95 11.64
N PRO A 131 9.51 -1.42 10.42
CA PRO A 131 8.32 -1.68 9.62
C PRO A 131 8.31 -3.14 9.14
N SER A 132 7.13 -3.70 8.93
CA SER A 132 6.95 -5.05 8.37
C SER A 132 7.58 -5.18 6.97
N ARG A 133 7.58 -4.09 6.19
CA ARG A 133 8.29 -3.95 4.91
C ARG A 133 8.90 -2.55 4.82
N VAL A 134 10.14 -2.45 4.33
CA VAL A 134 10.87 -1.17 4.24
C VAL A 134 10.14 -0.13 3.38
N TRP A 135 9.37 -0.57 2.38
CA TRP A 135 8.58 0.35 1.54
C TRP A 135 7.44 1.01 2.31
N ASN A 136 6.77 0.27 3.19
CA ASN A 136 5.66 0.77 4.01
C ASN A 136 6.08 1.84 5.02
N ALA A 137 7.39 1.99 5.27
CA ALA A 137 7.92 3.04 6.14
C ALA A 137 7.53 4.45 5.65
N PHE A 138 7.26 4.60 4.34
CA PHE A 138 7.01 5.90 3.71
C PHE A 138 5.55 6.13 3.29
N ASP A 139 4.66 5.17 3.46
CA ASP A 139 3.26 5.27 3.00
C ASP A 139 2.48 6.42 3.66
N GLY A 140 2.84 6.78 4.89
CA GLY A 140 2.19 7.89 5.61
C GLY A 140 2.61 9.30 5.19
N PHE A 141 3.66 9.44 4.37
CA PHE A 141 4.21 10.77 4.00
C PHE A 141 3.31 11.55 3.03
N PRO A 142 2.85 10.97 1.91
CA PRO A 142 2.04 11.70 0.94
C PRO A 142 0.81 12.34 1.57
N ASP A 143 0.09 11.60 2.42
CA ASP A 143 -1.15 12.07 3.04
C ASP A 143 -0.90 13.20 4.06
N ALA A 144 0.08 13.07 4.94
CA ALA A 144 0.38 14.11 5.92
C ALA A 144 0.88 15.41 5.28
N ILE A 145 1.72 15.30 4.25
CA ILE A 145 2.20 16.46 3.48
C ILE A 145 1.02 17.10 2.75
N ARG A 146 0.19 16.28 2.08
CA ARG A 146 -0.99 16.74 1.33
C ARG A 146 -1.96 17.49 2.24
N SER A 147 -2.29 16.95 3.40
CA SER A 147 -3.20 17.61 4.35
C SER A 147 -2.63 18.93 4.88
N GLY A 148 -1.34 18.97 5.20
CA GLY A 148 -0.65 20.22 5.56
C GLY A 148 -0.72 21.27 4.44
N VAL A 149 -0.44 20.87 3.20
CA VAL A 149 -0.54 21.78 2.04
C VAL A 149 -1.97 22.24 1.81
N LEU A 150 -2.96 21.34 1.88
CA LEU A 150 -4.38 21.68 1.74
C LEU A 150 -4.83 22.68 2.81
N TRP A 151 -4.37 22.53 4.05
CA TRP A 151 -4.58 23.54 5.09
C TRP A 151 -4.02 24.90 4.67
N GLY A 152 -2.81 24.93 4.11
CA GLY A 152 -2.20 26.15 3.58
C GLY A 152 -3.02 26.79 2.45
N VAL A 153 -3.61 25.97 1.57
CA VAL A 153 -4.49 26.44 0.48
C VAL A 153 -5.74 27.09 1.05
N VAL A 154 -6.47 26.37 1.91
CA VAL A 154 -7.81 26.76 2.39
C VAL A 154 -7.74 27.89 3.42
N TRP A 155 -6.75 27.84 4.33
CA TRP A 155 -6.71 28.68 5.54
C TRP A 155 -5.49 29.61 5.59
N GLY A 156 -4.41 29.30 4.86
CA GLY A 156 -3.16 30.06 4.90
C GLY A 156 -3.27 31.50 4.40
N TRP A 157 -4.33 31.86 3.67
CA TRP A 157 -4.53 33.23 3.18
C TRP A 157 -4.87 34.22 4.31
N ILE A 158 -5.47 33.75 5.42
CA ILE A 158 -5.82 34.60 6.56
C ILE A 158 -4.58 35.26 7.18
N PRO A 159 -3.57 34.51 7.66
CA PRO A 159 -2.33 35.11 8.18
C PRO A 159 -1.57 35.90 7.11
N ALA A 160 -1.64 35.48 5.84
CA ALA A 160 -1.00 36.18 4.72
C ALA A 160 -1.56 37.59 4.51
N VAL A 161 -2.88 37.74 4.54
CA VAL A 161 -3.58 39.03 4.42
C VAL A 161 -3.32 39.93 5.63
N LEU A 162 -3.30 39.36 6.84
CA LEU A 162 -2.95 40.11 8.07
C LEU A 162 -1.53 40.69 8.00
N PHE A 163 -0.59 39.95 7.42
CA PHE A 163 0.76 40.45 7.18
C PHE A 163 0.78 41.57 6.12
N ALA A 164 0.04 41.42 5.02
CA ALA A 164 0.06 42.33 3.88
C ALA A 164 -0.71 43.65 4.08
N ARG A 165 -1.78 43.68 4.88
CA ARG A 165 -2.71 44.83 4.97
C ARG A 165 -2.14 46.10 5.60
N VAL A 166 -0.94 46.09 6.18
CA VAL A 166 -0.54 47.14 7.12
C VAL A 166 0.59 48.06 6.62
N ASP A 167 0.83 48.13 5.31
CA ASP A 167 1.78 49.07 4.69
C ASP A 167 1.19 50.48 4.44
N GLY A 168 0.11 50.85 5.15
CA GLY A 168 -0.59 52.14 4.97
C GLY A 168 -0.17 53.30 5.89
N ALA A 169 0.54 53.06 6.99
CA ALA A 169 0.85 54.13 7.95
C ALA A 169 2.34 54.51 7.88
N GLY A 170 2.63 55.64 7.25
CA GLY A 170 3.95 56.24 7.18
C GLY A 170 4.48 56.56 8.58
N LEU A 171 5.45 55.78 9.03
CA LEU A 171 6.34 56.17 10.12
C LEU A 171 7.77 55.94 9.63
N SER A 172 8.37 57.05 9.20
CA SER A 172 9.78 57.23 8.88
C SER A 172 10.63 57.02 10.14
N SER A 173 10.90 55.76 10.48
CA SER A 173 11.90 55.41 11.48
C SER A 173 13.27 55.33 10.81
N ARG A 174 14.03 56.44 10.86
CA ARG A 174 15.49 56.40 10.75
C ARG A 174 16.02 55.71 12.01
N ALA A 175 16.22 54.40 11.95
CA ALA A 175 16.87 53.65 13.02
C ALA A 175 17.94 52.73 12.44
N SER A 176 19.19 53.18 12.61
CA SER A 176 20.42 52.42 12.83
C SER A 176 20.53 51.04 12.16
N ALA A 177 21.34 50.99 11.09
CA ALA A 177 21.93 49.77 10.60
C ALA A 177 22.92 49.20 11.63
N ARG A 178 22.43 48.43 12.61
CA ARG A 178 23.29 47.66 13.52
C ARG A 178 23.35 46.19 13.09
N LYS A 179 24.59 45.74 12.86
CA LYS A 179 25.10 44.42 12.43
C LYS A 179 24.07 43.28 12.26
N ARG A 180 23.80 42.97 11.00
CA ARG A 180 22.87 41.95 10.49
C ARG A 180 23.57 40.59 10.24
N GLY A 181 24.41 40.13 11.17
CA GLY A 181 25.22 38.91 11.02
C GLY A 181 24.79 37.71 11.88
N GLY A 182 24.06 37.94 12.99
CA GLY A 182 23.72 36.88 13.96
C GLY A 182 22.32 36.29 13.83
N THR A 183 21.39 36.99 13.17
CA THR A 183 19.96 36.61 13.15
C THR A 183 19.65 35.41 12.27
N SER A 184 20.46 35.13 11.23
CA SER A 184 20.25 33.98 10.35
C SER A 184 20.55 32.65 11.07
N ARG A 185 21.64 32.58 11.85
CA ARG A 185 22.03 31.36 12.57
C ARG A 185 21.08 31.00 13.72
N MET A 186 20.55 32.00 14.45
CA MET A 186 19.51 31.78 15.45
C MET A 186 18.18 31.32 14.83
N LEU A 187 17.86 31.77 13.62
CA LEU A 187 16.65 31.35 12.90
C LEU A 187 16.73 29.87 12.49
N VAL A 188 17.86 29.45 11.92
CA VAL A 188 18.10 28.06 11.51
C VAL A 188 18.08 27.12 12.72
N GLY A 189 18.70 27.52 13.84
CA GLY A 189 18.64 26.76 15.09
C GLY A 189 17.23 26.62 15.65
N ALA A 190 16.41 27.67 15.57
CA ALA A 190 15.01 27.62 16.02
C ALA A 190 14.13 26.73 15.13
N VAL A 191 14.32 26.75 13.80
CA VAL A 191 13.61 25.83 12.89
C VAL A 191 13.99 24.38 13.15
N ALA A 192 15.29 24.10 13.29
CA ALA A 192 15.77 22.75 13.60
C ALA A 192 15.25 22.26 14.97
N ALA A 193 15.23 23.13 15.99
CA ALA A 193 14.70 22.77 17.31
C ALA A 193 13.20 22.48 17.28
N VAL A 194 12.42 23.28 16.53
CA VAL A 194 10.98 23.04 16.33
C VAL A 194 10.72 21.75 15.56
N PHE A 195 11.52 21.47 14.53
CA PHE A 195 11.42 20.26 13.74
C PHE A 195 11.77 19.02 14.57
N VAL A 196 12.88 19.05 15.30
CA VAL A 196 13.29 17.97 16.21
C VAL A 196 12.24 17.76 17.30
N LEU A 197 11.69 18.83 17.88
CA LEU A 197 10.64 18.72 18.89
C LEU A 197 9.37 18.06 18.32
N ALA A 198 8.94 18.43 17.11
CA ALA A 198 7.79 17.81 16.45
C ALA A 198 8.03 16.32 16.15
N VAL A 199 9.25 15.94 15.72
CA VAL A 199 9.63 14.54 15.48
C VAL A 199 9.66 13.74 16.78
N VAL A 200 10.31 14.24 17.83
CA VAL A 200 10.45 13.56 19.13
C VAL A 200 9.10 13.40 19.84
N VAL A 201 8.23 14.41 19.76
CA VAL A 201 6.88 14.37 20.35
C VAL A 201 6.02 13.35 19.61
N SER A 202 6.13 13.26 18.29
CA SER A 202 5.36 12.29 17.49
C SER A 202 5.87 10.86 17.65
N SER A 203 7.18 10.66 17.85
CA SER A 203 7.75 9.33 18.12
C SER A 203 7.43 8.80 19.52
N SER A 204 6.94 9.66 20.43
CA SER A 204 6.63 9.31 21.81
C SER A 204 5.18 8.85 22.02
N LEU A 205 4.44 8.57 20.95
CA LEU A 205 3.11 7.93 20.98
C LEU A 205 3.18 6.45 21.44
N THR A 206 4.06 6.13 22.39
CA THR A 206 4.17 4.82 23.03
C THR A 206 2.96 4.63 23.93
N GLY A 207 2.05 3.72 23.58
CA GLY A 207 1.12 3.19 24.59
C GLY A 207 -0.32 2.97 24.21
N TYR A 208 -0.74 3.16 22.94
CA TYR A 208 -2.08 2.72 22.55
C TYR A 208 -2.16 1.18 22.42
N SER A 209 -1.98 0.48 23.54
CA SER A 209 -2.64 -0.78 23.77
C SER A 209 -4.09 -0.42 24.04
N VAL A 210 -5.01 -0.76 23.13
CA VAL A 210 -6.44 -0.83 23.45
C VAL A 210 -6.52 -1.64 24.75
N PRO A 211 -6.90 -1.04 25.89
CA PRO A 211 -7.12 -1.82 27.09
C PRO A 211 -8.20 -2.83 26.70
N ALA A 212 -7.92 -4.12 26.86
CA ALA A 212 -8.99 -5.09 26.91
C ALA A 212 -9.92 -4.60 28.02
N GLU A 213 -11.09 -4.10 27.65
CA GLU A 213 -12.12 -3.77 28.63
C GLU A 213 -12.29 -5.04 29.49
N PRO A 214 -12.30 -4.95 30.82
CA PRO A 214 -12.75 -6.06 31.63
C PRO A 214 -14.19 -6.29 31.21
N SER A 215 -14.40 -7.30 30.38
CA SER A 215 -15.72 -7.68 29.94
C SER A 215 -16.50 -8.08 31.19
N ASP A 216 -17.39 -7.19 31.61
CA ASP A 216 -18.59 -7.61 32.34
C ASP A 216 -19.17 -8.74 31.49
N PRO A 217 -19.46 -9.93 32.05
CA PRO A 217 -19.89 -11.07 31.26
C PRO A 217 -21.12 -10.65 30.47
N ALA A 218 -20.93 -10.49 29.15
CA ALA A 218 -21.99 -10.09 28.26
C ALA A 218 -23.15 -11.07 28.46
N PRO A 219 -24.41 -10.59 28.53
CA PRO A 219 -25.55 -11.49 28.49
C PRO A 219 -25.34 -12.43 27.29
N ILE A 220 -25.43 -13.74 27.55
CA ILE A 220 -25.27 -14.78 26.52
C ILE A 220 -26.41 -14.60 25.51
N VAL A 221 -26.20 -13.72 24.53
CA VAL A 221 -27.01 -13.69 23.32
C VAL A 221 -26.55 -14.92 22.56
N GLN A 222 -27.38 -15.97 22.56
CA GLN A 222 -27.16 -17.09 21.66
C GLN A 222 -27.18 -16.53 20.24
N PRO A 223 -26.06 -16.57 19.53
CA PRO A 223 -25.94 -15.78 18.33
C PRO A 223 -26.68 -16.59 17.22
N THR A 224 -27.64 -15.95 16.52
CA THR A 224 -28.55 -16.60 15.56
C THR A 224 -28.08 -16.34 14.13
N GLY A 225 -27.08 -17.10 13.67
CA GLY A 225 -26.64 -17.12 12.27
C GLY A 225 -26.28 -18.54 11.82
N PRO A 226 -26.35 -18.84 10.51
CA PRO A 226 -25.86 -20.12 9.99
C PRO A 226 -24.34 -20.21 10.19
N ALA A 227 -23.87 -21.37 10.65
CA ALA A 227 -22.44 -21.63 10.75
C ALA A 227 -21.81 -21.75 9.36
N VAL A 228 -20.53 -21.38 9.24
CA VAL A 228 -19.79 -21.58 8.00
C VAL A 228 -19.54 -23.08 7.78
N PRO A 229 -19.90 -23.64 6.61
CA PRO A 229 -19.58 -25.02 6.28
C PRO A 229 -18.06 -25.22 6.16
N LEU A 230 -17.54 -26.24 6.83
CA LEU A 230 -16.11 -26.61 6.76
C LEU A 230 -15.67 -27.05 5.36
N ILE A 231 -16.59 -27.64 4.57
CA ILE A 231 -16.35 -28.11 3.21
C ILE A 231 -17.49 -27.60 2.33
N ALA A 232 -17.19 -27.21 1.09
CA ALA A 232 -18.22 -26.75 0.15
C ALA A 232 -19.28 -27.83 -0.13
N GLU A 233 -20.55 -27.43 -0.21
CA GLU A 233 -21.64 -28.32 -0.58
C GLU A 233 -21.52 -28.77 -2.05
N GLY A 234 -21.76 -30.05 -2.31
CA GLY A 234 -21.70 -30.60 -3.67
C GLY A 234 -20.29 -30.73 -4.26
N SER A 235 -19.26 -30.74 -3.40
CA SER A 235 -17.86 -30.84 -3.81
C SER A 235 -17.55 -32.10 -4.64
N PRO A 236 -16.68 -32.01 -5.65
CA PRO A 236 -16.20 -33.17 -6.40
C PRO A 236 -15.38 -34.11 -5.52
N VAL A 237 -15.18 -35.34 -5.99
CA VAL A 237 -14.27 -36.28 -5.33
C VAL A 237 -12.85 -35.74 -5.44
N VAL A 238 -12.18 -35.57 -4.28
CA VAL A 238 -10.80 -35.10 -4.20
C VAL A 238 -9.86 -36.10 -4.86
N ASP A 239 -9.03 -35.62 -5.78
CA ASP A 239 -7.98 -36.43 -6.40
C ASP A 239 -6.83 -36.68 -5.39
N PRO A 240 -6.37 -37.93 -5.19
CA PRO A 240 -5.24 -38.22 -4.31
C PRO A 240 -3.92 -37.50 -4.66
N GLN A 241 -3.77 -36.99 -5.89
CA GLN A 241 -2.59 -36.22 -6.32
C GLN A 241 -2.70 -34.74 -5.94
N TRP A 242 -3.88 -34.27 -5.55
CA TRP A 242 -4.08 -32.89 -5.14
C TRP A 242 -3.43 -32.60 -3.79
N CYS A 243 -3.04 -31.34 -3.61
CA CYS A 243 -2.45 -30.87 -2.37
C CYS A 243 -3.44 -30.97 -1.22
N SER A 244 -3.15 -31.84 -0.26
CA SER A 244 -3.94 -31.93 0.97
C SER A 244 -3.72 -30.74 1.91
N ASP A 245 -4.64 -30.56 2.85
CA ASP A 245 -4.63 -29.47 3.83
C ASP A 245 -3.37 -29.52 4.72
N ASP A 246 -2.88 -30.72 5.02
CA ASP A 246 -1.63 -30.94 5.77
C ASP A 246 -0.37 -30.64 4.95
N GLN A 247 -0.48 -30.48 3.62
CA GLN A 247 0.65 -30.16 2.75
C GLN A 247 0.80 -28.67 2.47
N LEU A 248 -0.28 -27.90 2.61
CA LEU A 248 -0.32 -26.49 2.26
C LEU A 248 -0.37 -25.59 3.50
N ALA A 249 0.49 -24.58 3.51
CA ALA A 249 0.28 -23.41 4.33
C ALA A 249 -0.49 -22.38 3.48
N LEU A 250 -1.70 -22.04 3.94
CA LEU A 250 -2.58 -21.07 3.28
C LEU A 250 -2.57 -19.75 4.04
N GLU A 251 -2.39 -18.65 3.32
CA GLU A 251 -2.32 -17.31 3.89
C GLU A 251 -3.15 -16.30 3.10
N ALA A 252 -3.70 -15.32 3.81
CA ALA A 252 -4.35 -14.16 3.24
C ALA A 252 -3.48 -12.92 3.46
N GLY A 253 -3.16 -12.21 2.39
CA GLY A 253 -2.42 -10.97 2.42
C GLY A 253 -3.23 -9.81 2.98
N ALA A 254 -2.58 -8.64 3.09
CA ALA A 254 -3.30 -7.42 3.41
C ALA A 254 -4.20 -7.01 2.24
N VAL A 255 -5.33 -6.39 2.58
CA VAL A 255 -6.17 -5.71 1.58
C VAL A 255 -5.42 -4.49 1.05
N ASP A 256 -5.27 -4.42 -0.27
CA ASP A 256 -4.78 -3.27 -1.00
C ASP A 256 -5.93 -2.59 -1.75
N GLY A 257 -5.76 -1.34 -2.18
CA GLY A 257 -6.82 -0.62 -2.86
C GLY A 257 -6.31 0.52 -3.75
N ALA A 258 -6.91 0.62 -4.94
CA ALA A 258 -6.63 1.68 -5.90
C ALA A 258 -7.90 2.07 -6.65
N ALA A 259 -8.08 3.37 -6.90
CA ALA A 259 -9.16 3.92 -7.73
C ALA A 259 -10.60 3.49 -7.37
N GLY A 260 -10.86 3.14 -6.11
CA GLY A 260 -12.17 2.65 -5.67
C GLY A 260 -12.34 1.13 -5.72
N HIS A 261 -11.31 0.40 -6.17
CA HIS A 261 -11.26 -1.06 -6.12
C HIS A 261 -10.39 -1.53 -4.96
N ARG A 262 -10.59 -2.78 -4.55
CA ARG A 262 -9.85 -3.49 -3.51
C ARG A 262 -9.30 -4.77 -4.07
N SER A 263 -8.18 -5.21 -3.53
CA SER A 263 -7.61 -6.51 -3.82
C SER A 263 -7.06 -7.17 -2.58
N LEU A 264 -7.09 -8.50 -2.56
CA LEU A 264 -6.44 -9.29 -1.54
C LEU A 264 -5.76 -10.48 -2.22
N GLN A 265 -4.49 -10.72 -1.87
CA GLN A 265 -3.74 -11.86 -2.38
C GLN A 265 -3.92 -13.05 -1.43
N LEU A 266 -4.20 -14.21 -2.00
CA LEU A 266 -4.16 -15.50 -1.34
C LEU A 266 -2.85 -16.20 -1.73
N LEU A 267 -2.23 -16.89 -0.78
CA LEU A 267 -0.99 -17.63 -0.99
C LEU A 267 -1.17 -19.06 -0.49
N ALA A 268 -0.79 -20.02 -1.32
CA ALA A 268 -0.70 -21.44 -0.96
C ALA A 268 0.74 -21.89 -1.12
N THR A 269 1.36 -22.39 -0.06
CA THR A 269 2.76 -22.83 -0.05
C THR A 269 2.86 -24.30 0.34
N ASN A 270 3.48 -25.13 -0.50
CA ASN A 270 3.78 -26.51 -0.12
C ASN A 270 4.92 -26.51 0.90
N HIS A 271 4.63 -26.88 2.14
CA HIS A 271 5.62 -26.90 3.22
C HIS A 271 6.18 -28.30 3.49
N THR A 272 5.76 -29.29 2.68
CA THR A 272 6.20 -30.68 2.79
C THR A 272 7.22 -31.04 1.72
N GLY A 273 7.89 -32.19 1.89
CA GLY A 273 8.87 -32.70 0.93
C GLY A 273 8.27 -33.45 -0.27
N VAL A 274 6.94 -33.46 -0.42
CA VAL A 274 6.23 -34.25 -1.43
C VAL A 274 5.56 -33.31 -2.42
N ASP A 275 5.82 -33.50 -3.71
CA ASP A 275 5.16 -32.75 -4.77
C ASP A 275 3.64 -32.99 -4.73
N CYS A 276 2.86 -31.94 -4.93
CA CYS A 276 1.41 -32.03 -4.98
C CYS A 276 0.82 -31.11 -6.05
N VAL A 277 -0.41 -31.38 -6.49
CA VAL A 277 -1.09 -30.61 -7.53
C VAL A 277 -2.10 -29.65 -6.91
N LEU A 278 -2.03 -28.38 -7.29
CA LEU A 278 -3.04 -27.38 -7.02
C LEU A 278 -3.73 -27.02 -8.33
N ASP A 279 -5.04 -27.21 -8.42
CA ASP A 279 -5.79 -27.02 -9.67
C ASP A 279 -7.07 -26.20 -9.43
N GLY A 280 -7.36 -25.30 -10.36
CA GLY A 280 -8.58 -24.51 -10.35
C GLY A 280 -8.55 -23.25 -9.47
N TYR A 281 -9.72 -22.92 -8.93
CA TYR A 281 -9.98 -21.76 -8.09
C TYR A 281 -9.98 -22.17 -6.62
N PRO A 282 -9.52 -21.30 -5.70
CA PRO A 282 -9.70 -21.53 -4.28
C PRO A 282 -11.18 -21.62 -3.92
N ASP A 283 -11.49 -22.44 -2.93
CA ASP A 283 -12.82 -22.50 -2.35
C ASP A 283 -12.91 -21.54 -1.16
N LEU A 284 -13.97 -20.73 -1.15
CA LEU A 284 -14.08 -19.57 -0.27
C LEU A 284 -15.45 -19.52 0.39
N ALA A 285 -15.45 -19.16 1.68
CA ALA A 285 -16.63 -18.70 2.40
C ALA A 285 -16.24 -17.51 3.29
N PHE A 286 -17.22 -16.73 3.71
CA PHE A 286 -16.97 -15.50 4.47
C PHE A 286 -17.79 -15.50 5.74
N ALA A 287 -17.21 -14.97 6.82
CA ALA A 287 -17.87 -14.90 8.10
C ALA A 287 -17.77 -13.52 8.74
N ASP A 288 -18.78 -13.17 9.54
CA ASP A 288 -18.76 -11.99 10.41
C ASP A 288 -17.82 -12.18 11.61
N ALA A 289 -17.77 -11.20 12.52
CA ALA A 289 -16.93 -11.28 13.72
C ALA A 289 -17.34 -12.38 14.72
N ASN A 290 -18.54 -12.96 14.57
CA ASN A 290 -19.06 -14.05 15.39
C ASN A 290 -18.92 -15.42 14.69
N ASP A 291 -18.22 -15.47 13.55
CA ASP A 291 -18.04 -16.66 12.70
C ASP A 291 -19.35 -17.18 12.07
N PHE A 292 -20.29 -16.28 11.79
CA PHE A 292 -21.47 -16.62 11.00
C PHE A 292 -21.30 -16.37 9.53
N LEU A 293 -21.82 -17.30 8.73
CA LEU A 293 -21.76 -17.26 7.30
C LEU A 293 -22.45 -16.00 6.76
N LEU A 294 -21.67 -15.21 6.02
CA LEU A 294 -22.14 -14.11 5.19
C LEU A 294 -22.22 -14.60 3.74
N THR A 295 -23.33 -14.32 3.08
CA THR A 295 -23.52 -14.67 1.66
C THR A 295 -22.92 -13.57 0.80
N LEU A 296 -22.01 -13.93 -0.10
CA LEU A 296 -21.41 -13.03 -1.09
C LEU A 296 -21.55 -13.64 -2.50
N HIS A 297 -21.50 -12.80 -3.52
CA HIS A 297 -21.54 -13.23 -4.91
C HIS A 297 -20.12 -13.45 -5.44
N LEU A 298 -19.64 -14.69 -5.35
CA LEU A 298 -18.35 -15.08 -5.89
C LEU A 298 -18.43 -15.25 -7.41
N VAL A 299 -17.53 -14.55 -8.12
CA VAL A 299 -17.41 -14.61 -9.58
C VAL A 299 -15.99 -15.09 -9.92
N HIS A 300 -15.88 -16.24 -10.58
CA HIS A 300 -14.59 -16.68 -11.11
C HIS A 300 -14.17 -15.77 -12.26
N GLY A 301 -12.95 -15.22 -12.18
CA GLY A 301 -12.44 -14.31 -13.19
C GLY A 301 -11.53 -13.22 -12.65
N GLY A 302 -11.07 -12.38 -13.58
CA GLY A 302 -10.27 -11.21 -13.26
C GLY A 302 -11.09 -10.07 -12.66
N SER A 303 -10.41 -9.08 -12.11
CA SER A 303 -10.95 -7.84 -11.58
C SER A 303 -10.25 -6.64 -12.19
N PHE A 304 -10.61 -5.42 -11.79
CA PHE A 304 -9.85 -4.21 -12.14
C PHE A 304 -8.37 -4.30 -11.73
N THR A 305 -8.07 -5.06 -10.67
CA THR A 305 -6.72 -5.12 -10.07
C THR A 305 -5.93 -6.37 -10.46
N SER A 306 -6.54 -7.29 -11.21
CA SER A 306 -5.95 -8.61 -11.48
C SER A 306 -6.52 -9.26 -12.74
N ASP A 307 -5.64 -9.77 -13.59
CA ASP A 307 -6.03 -10.68 -14.67
C ASP A 307 -6.14 -12.11 -14.13
N ASP A 308 -7.14 -12.85 -14.58
CA ASP A 308 -7.29 -14.27 -14.28
C ASP A 308 -6.64 -15.11 -15.39
N PRO A 309 -5.60 -15.90 -15.07
CA PRO A 309 -5.01 -16.82 -16.05
C PRO A 309 -5.97 -17.96 -16.42
N GLY A 310 -7.02 -18.18 -15.63
CA GLY A 310 -7.92 -19.31 -15.74
C GLY A 310 -7.37 -20.56 -15.04
N PRO A 311 -8.23 -21.57 -14.83
CA PRO A 311 -7.87 -22.77 -14.09
C PRO A 311 -6.87 -23.62 -14.89
N ALA A 312 -5.73 -23.93 -14.25
CA ALA A 312 -4.73 -24.84 -14.78
C ALA A 312 -4.05 -25.60 -13.62
N PRO A 313 -3.68 -26.87 -13.83
CA PRO A 313 -2.98 -27.64 -12.81
C PRO A 313 -1.55 -27.12 -12.60
N ILE A 314 -1.20 -26.91 -11.33
CA ILE A 314 0.09 -26.40 -10.87
C ILE A 314 0.74 -27.46 -9.97
N ILE A 315 1.92 -27.95 -10.35
CA ILE A 315 2.72 -28.81 -9.48
C ILE A 315 3.54 -27.93 -8.53
N LEU A 316 3.32 -28.08 -7.23
CA LEU A 316 4.06 -27.42 -6.17
C LEU A 316 5.06 -28.38 -5.54
N SER A 317 6.35 -28.17 -5.78
CA SER A 317 7.41 -28.80 -5.00
C SER A 317 7.57 -28.15 -3.63
N ALA A 318 8.36 -28.81 -2.76
CA ALA A 318 8.69 -28.31 -1.44
C ALA A 318 9.18 -26.85 -1.45
N GLY A 319 8.49 -26.01 -0.70
CA GLY A 319 8.76 -24.57 -0.56
C GLY A 319 8.26 -23.70 -1.71
N GLN A 320 7.62 -24.27 -2.74
CA GLN A 320 6.99 -23.49 -3.81
C GLN A 320 5.61 -23.00 -3.40
N SER A 321 5.21 -21.88 -4.00
CA SER A 321 3.92 -21.25 -3.74
C SER A 321 3.15 -20.93 -5.00
N ALA A 322 1.83 -20.98 -4.89
CA ALA A 322 0.88 -20.43 -5.84
C ALA A 322 0.08 -19.29 -5.19
N THR A 323 -0.43 -18.39 -6.02
CA THR A 323 -1.18 -17.21 -5.60
C THR A 323 -2.50 -17.13 -6.33
N ALA A 324 -3.55 -16.77 -5.61
CA ALA A 324 -4.82 -16.35 -6.20
C ALA A 324 -5.11 -14.92 -5.73
N ARG A 325 -6.00 -14.21 -6.42
CA ARG A 325 -6.40 -12.85 -6.03
C ARG A 325 -7.91 -12.75 -5.91
N LEU A 326 -8.32 -12.05 -4.87
CA LEU A 326 -9.66 -11.54 -4.69
C LEU A 326 -9.69 -10.08 -5.12
N GLY A 327 -10.75 -9.67 -5.80
CA GLY A 327 -10.98 -8.28 -6.18
C GLY A 327 -12.44 -7.88 -6.01
N TRP A 328 -12.68 -6.71 -5.43
CA TRP A 328 -14.03 -6.17 -5.24
C TRP A 328 -14.02 -4.64 -5.28
N ASP A 329 -15.19 -4.03 -5.40
CA ASP A 329 -15.35 -2.58 -5.31
C ASP A 329 -15.45 -2.14 -3.85
N ALA A 330 -14.86 -0.98 -3.54
CA ALA A 330 -14.91 -0.41 -2.20
C ALA A 330 -16.36 -0.21 -1.73
N GLN A 331 -16.70 -0.84 -0.60
CA GLN A 331 -18.06 -0.80 -0.06
C GLN A 331 -18.20 0.26 1.04
N PRO A 332 -19.43 0.76 1.29
CA PRO A 332 -19.71 1.54 2.49
C PRO A 332 -19.46 0.70 3.74
N ARG A 333 -19.04 1.34 4.84
CA ARG A 333 -18.92 0.65 6.13
C ARG A 333 -20.29 0.24 6.64
N ASP A 334 -20.46 -1.05 6.88
CA ASP A 334 -21.60 -1.64 7.56
C ASP A 334 -21.12 -2.63 8.63
N PRO A 335 -20.95 -2.20 9.90
CA PRO A 335 -20.34 -3.02 10.94
C PRO A 335 -21.12 -4.30 11.26
N ASP A 336 -22.42 -4.35 10.97
CA ASP A 336 -23.27 -5.51 11.28
C ASP A 336 -23.18 -6.61 10.21
N HIS A 337 -22.67 -6.29 9.01
CA HIS A 337 -22.56 -7.23 7.89
C HIS A 337 -21.15 -7.25 7.28
N THR A 338 -20.15 -6.74 8.01
CA THR A 338 -18.75 -6.73 7.57
C THR A 338 -18.12 -8.10 7.76
N VAL A 339 -17.40 -8.56 6.74
CA VAL A 339 -16.59 -9.77 6.80
C VAL A 339 -15.39 -9.56 7.73
N ALA A 340 -15.25 -10.44 8.71
CA ALA A 340 -14.10 -10.49 9.62
C ALA A 340 -13.19 -11.69 9.35
N TYR A 341 -13.75 -12.81 8.88
CA TYR A 341 -13.02 -14.02 8.56
C TYR A 341 -13.25 -14.46 7.12
N LEU A 342 -12.16 -14.81 6.44
CA LEU A 342 -12.18 -15.54 5.19
C LEU A 342 -11.91 -17.02 5.49
N HIS A 343 -12.86 -17.88 5.16
CA HIS A 343 -12.69 -19.32 5.18
C HIS A 343 -12.14 -19.77 3.83
N LEU A 344 -10.92 -20.28 3.82
CA LEU A 344 -10.16 -20.60 2.62
C LEU A 344 -9.80 -22.09 2.57
N ALA A 345 -10.09 -22.73 1.44
CA ALA A 345 -9.59 -24.05 1.07
C ALA A 345 -8.87 -23.98 -0.29
N PRO A 346 -7.91 -24.88 -0.56
CA PRO A 346 -7.17 -24.89 -1.82
C PRO A 346 -8.07 -25.17 -3.03
N TYR A 347 -9.14 -25.94 -2.86
CA TYR A 347 -10.12 -26.29 -3.89
C TYR A 347 -11.43 -26.77 -3.23
N PRO A 348 -12.55 -26.82 -3.97
CA PRO A 348 -13.80 -27.38 -3.46
C PRO A 348 -13.63 -28.85 -3.05
N GLY A 349 -13.96 -29.18 -1.81
CA GLY A 349 -13.85 -30.52 -1.24
C GLY A 349 -12.74 -30.68 -0.21
N ALA A 350 -11.81 -29.73 -0.14
CA ALA A 350 -10.87 -29.59 0.97
C ALA A 350 -11.51 -28.87 2.17
N GLU A 351 -10.93 -29.04 3.36
CA GLU A 351 -11.39 -28.37 4.57
C GLU A 351 -10.93 -26.90 4.56
N ARG A 352 -11.85 -25.99 4.85
CA ARG A 352 -11.56 -24.55 4.92
C ARG A 352 -10.90 -24.21 6.25
N ILE A 353 -9.89 -23.35 6.19
CA ILE A 353 -9.32 -22.71 7.37
C ILE A 353 -9.81 -21.28 7.48
N ALA A 354 -10.11 -20.84 8.71
CA ALA A 354 -10.51 -19.46 8.99
C ALA A 354 -9.28 -18.55 9.08
N LEU A 355 -9.19 -17.57 8.19
CA LEU A 355 -8.14 -16.55 8.14
C LEU A 355 -8.75 -15.19 8.50
N PRO A 356 -8.21 -14.48 9.51
CA PRO A 356 -8.70 -13.14 9.82
C PRO A 356 -8.33 -12.18 8.70
N ILE A 357 -9.31 -11.41 8.22
CA ILE A 357 -9.09 -10.36 7.25
C ILE A 357 -9.56 -9.01 7.78
N ARG A 358 -8.97 -7.94 7.28
CA ARG A 358 -9.39 -6.56 7.59
C ARG A 358 -9.68 -5.85 6.28
N GLY A 359 -10.95 -5.61 6.03
CA GLY A 359 -11.41 -4.95 4.81
C GLY A 359 -12.74 -4.27 5.00
N ASP A 360 -13.28 -3.75 3.90
CA ASP A 360 -14.62 -3.19 3.80
C ASP A 360 -15.58 -4.16 3.11
N LEU A 361 -15.25 -5.44 3.01
CA LEU A 361 -16.11 -6.42 2.36
C LEU A 361 -17.37 -6.67 3.21
N ILE A 362 -18.55 -6.61 2.61
CA ILE A 362 -19.85 -6.76 3.28
C ILE A 362 -20.68 -7.87 2.61
N GLN A 363 -21.74 -8.30 3.28
CA GLN A 363 -22.73 -9.23 2.72
C GLN A 363 -23.28 -8.75 1.36
N ASP A 364 -23.58 -9.70 0.48
CA ASP A 364 -24.13 -9.55 -0.87
C ASP A 364 -23.21 -8.81 -1.87
N ALA A 365 -21.96 -8.52 -1.48
CA ALA A 365 -20.97 -7.94 -2.37
C ALA A 365 -20.53 -8.91 -3.47
N ASP A 366 -20.25 -8.35 -4.66
CA ASP A 366 -19.59 -9.06 -5.76
C ASP A 366 -18.09 -9.16 -5.50
N VAL A 367 -17.57 -10.38 -5.56
CA VAL A 367 -16.15 -10.67 -5.35
C VAL A 367 -15.62 -11.50 -6.50
N ALA A 368 -14.73 -10.91 -7.28
CA ALA A 368 -13.99 -11.63 -8.30
C ALA A 368 -12.88 -12.46 -7.64
N VAL A 369 -12.71 -13.70 -8.07
CA VAL A 369 -11.64 -14.60 -7.63
C VAL A 369 -10.92 -15.19 -8.84
N THR A 370 -9.60 -15.05 -8.88
CA THR A 370 -8.78 -15.67 -9.93
C THR A 370 -8.48 -17.13 -9.61
N ALA A 371 -8.13 -17.90 -10.64
CA ALA A 371 -7.54 -19.21 -10.43
C ALA A 371 -6.18 -19.08 -9.72
N TRP A 372 -5.69 -20.21 -9.18
CA TRP A 372 -4.33 -20.28 -8.66
C TRP A 372 -3.31 -20.04 -9.78
N ALA A 373 -2.28 -19.27 -9.46
CA ALA A 373 -1.21 -18.88 -10.36
C ALA A 373 0.11 -18.88 -9.60
N GLY A 374 1.07 -19.69 -10.03
CA GLY A 374 2.40 -19.73 -9.44
C GLY A 374 3.45 -19.95 -10.50
N THR A 375 4.72 -19.84 -10.11
CA THR A 375 5.83 -20.47 -10.84
C THR A 375 5.77 -21.98 -10.60
N ALA A 376 4.68 -22.57 -11.07
CA ALA A 376 4.59 -23.99 -11.32
C ALA A 376 5.72 -24.36 -12.28
N ARG A 377 6.35 -25.51 -12.07
CA ARG A 377 6.84 -26.22 -13.26
C ARG A 377 5.58 -26.47 -14.08
N VAL A 378 5.50 -25.91 -15.28
CA VAL A 378 4.38 -26.25 -16.15
C VAL A 378 4.43 -27.77 -16.37
N ALA A 379 3.22 -28.31 -16.47
CA ALA A 379 2.84 -29.69 -16.70
C ALA A 379 3.86 -30.49 -17.54
N VAL A 380 3.90 -31.80 -17.29
CA VAL A 380 4.55 -32.81 -18.15
C VAL A 380 4.49 -32.35 -19.61
N PRO A 381 5.62 -32.13 -20.29
CA PRO A 381 5.61 -31.52 -21.61
C PRO A 381 4.72 -32.34 -22.54
N VAL A 382 3.84 -31.69 -23.29
CA VAL A 382 2.93 -32.37 -24.23
C VAL A 382 3.34 -31.98 -25.65
N ASP A 383 3.75 -32.94 -26.45
CA ASP A 383 4.08 -32.68 -27.85
C ASP A 383 2.80 -32.41 -28.67
N SER A 384 2.56 -31.15 -29.04
CA SER A 384 1.46 -30.77 -29.92
C SER A 384 1.73 -31.03 -31.41
N GLY A 385 2.88 -31.63 -31.74
CA GLY A 385 3.31 -31.98 -33.08
C GLY A 385 4.18 -30.91 -33.76
N PRO A 386 4.85 -31.26 -34.87
CA PRO A 386 5.72 -30.33 -35.60
C PRO A 386 5.00 -29.06 -36.02
N ARG A 387 5.70 -27.92 -35.94
CA ARG A 387 5.19 -26.61 -36.38
C ARG A 387 6.29 -25.75 -36.97
N GLN A 388 5.90 -24.66 -37.61
CA GLN A 388 6.84 -23.71 -38.20
C GLN A 388 7.85 -23.22 -37.15
N ALA A 389 9.14 -23.36 -37.46
CA ALA A 389 10.27 -23.08 -36.56
C ALA A 389 10.38 -23.98 -35.31
N ALA A 390 9.74 -25.16 -35.32
CA ALA A 390 9.96 -26.27 -34.38
C ALA A 390 9.72 -27.63 -35.08
N GLU A 391 10.51 -27.91 -36.12
CA GLU A 391 10.38 -29.09 -36.98
C GLU A 391 11.31 -30.26 -36.58
N GLY A 392 12.14 -30.04 -35.57
CA GLY A 392 13.07 -31.01 -35.00
C GLY A 392 12.43 -32.26 -34.40
N ASP A 393 13.31 -33.23 -34.14
CA ASP A 393 12.96 -34.57 -33.71
C ASP A 393 12.79 -34.66 -32.19
N VAL A 394 11.77 -35.40 -31.76
CA VAL A 394 11.44 -35.58 -30.35
C VAL A 394 11.81 -36.99 -29.91
N THR A 395 12.42 -37.08 -28.74
CA THR A 395 12.62 -38.36 -28.06
C THR A 395 11.59 -38.50 -26.95
N TYR A 396 10.99 -39.68 -26.84
CA TYR A 396 10.01 -40.01 -25.80
C TYR A 396 10.57 -41.08 -24.87
N ASP A 397 10.11 -41.09 -23.63
CA ASP A 397 10.38 -42.15 -22.67
C ASP A 397 9.51 -43.41 -22.93
N ALA A 398 9.68 -44.44 -22.10
CA ALA A 398 8.90 -45.67 -22.18
C ALA A 398 7.39 -45.49 -21.96
N SER A 399 6.97 -44.38 -21.32
CA SER A 399 5.55 -44.04 -21.10
C SER A 399 4.93 -43.22 -22.24
N GLY A 400 5.75 -42.80 -23.22
CA GLY A 400 5.33 -41.96 -24.33
C GLY A 400 5.37 -40.46 -24.03
N ALA A 401 5.97 -40.02 -22.92
CA ALA A 401 6.15 -38.61 -22.62
C ALA A 401 7.43 -38.07 -23.29
N PRO A 402 7.40 -36.85 -23.86
CA PRO A 402 8.58 -36.26 -24.49
C PRO A 402 9.64 -35.91 -23.45
N ILE A 403 10.89 -36.31 -23.70
CA ILE A 403 12.03 -36.13 -22.78
C ILE A 403 13.15 -35.24 -23.34
N SER A 404 13.27 -35.16 -24.67
CA SER A 404 14.22 -34.24 -25.30
C SER A 404 13.82 -33.88 -26.73
N TYR A 405 14.37 -32.78 -27.22
CA TYR A 405 14.16 -32.25 -28.56
C TYR A 405 15.49 -32.01 -29.27
N THR A 406 15.64 -32.49 -30.50
CA THR A 406 16.82 -32.25 -31.35
C THR A 406 16.50 -31.14 -32.34
N VAL A 407 17.23 -30.04 -32.25
CA VAL A 407 17.02 -28.81 -33.03
C VAL A 407 17.26 -29.05 -34.53
N ALA A 408 16.30 -28.70 -35.37
CA ALA A 408 16.42 -28.68 -36.82
C ALA A 408 16.87 -27.31 -37.35
N ASP A 409 17.23 -27.25 -38.63
CA ASP A 409 17.57 -25.98 -39.28
C ASP A 409 16.36 -25.05 -39.38
N GLY A 410 16.54 -23.80 -38.97
CA GLY A 410 15.47 -22.79 -38.91
C GLY A 410 14.60 -22.81 -37.65
N ASP A 411 14.87 -23.71 -36.70
CA ASP A 411 14.15 -23.76 -35.43
C ASP A 411 14.42 -22.53 -34.54
N LYS A 412 13.46 -22.20 -33.68
CA LYS A 412 13.55 -21.11 -32.70
C LYS A 412 13.08 -21.57 -31.33
N LEU A 413 13.83 -21.21 -30.29
CA LEU A 413 13.51 -21.57 -28.89
C LEU A 413 12.06 -21.30 -28.50
N GLY A 414 11.52 -20.13 -28.84
CA GLY A 414 10.12 -19.81 -28.53
C GLY A 414 9.12 -20.75 -29.20
N ALA A 415 9.32 -21.08 -30.47
CA ALA A 415 8.44 -21.99 -31.20
C ALA A 415 8.57 -23.45 -30.70
N ILE A 416 9.76 -23.84 -30.23
CA ILE A 416 9.99 -25.12 -29.56
C ILE A 416 9.22 -25.14 -28.22
N GLY A 417 9.37 -24.09 -27.38
CA GLY A 417 8.60 -23.97 -26.14
C GLY A 417 7.09 -24.05 -26.38
N ASP A 418 6.57 -23.30 -27.35
CA ASP A 418 5.16 -23.32 -27.74
C ASP A 418 4.68 -24.71 -28.19
N ARG A 419 5.54 -25.52 -28.82
CA ARG A 419 5.22 -26.88 -29.25
C ARG A 419 4.97 -27.81 -28.07
N PHE A 420 5.69 -27.62 -26.97
CA PHE A 420 5.63 -28.47 -25.77
C PHE A 420 4.84 -27.87 -24.61
N GLY A 421 4.31 -26.65 -24.77
CA GLY A 421 3.64 -25.91 -23.71
C GLY A 421 4.61 -25.45 -22.61
N LEU A 422 5.88 -25.22 -22.95
CA LEU A 422 6.94 -24.84 -22.03
C LEU A 422 7.42 -23.39 -22.27
N ASP A 423 7.85 -22.73 -21.20
CA ASP A 423 8.61 -21.48 -21.30
C ASP A 423 10.07 -21.78 -21.70
N VAL A 424 10.74 -20.84 -22.38
CA VAL A 424 12.15 -20.98 -22.82
C VAL A 424 13.08 -21.29 -21.64
N VAL A 425 12.79 -20.78 -20.44
CA VAL A 425 13.61 -21.03 -19.23
C VAL A 425 13.46 -22.44 -18.66
N GLU A 426 12.45 -23.20 -19.13
CA GLU A 426 12.20 -24.58 -18.74
C GLU A 426 12.94 -25.58 -19.64
N LEU A 427 13.47 -25.11 -20.79
CA LEU A 427 14.41 -25.85 -21.60
C LEU A 427 15.77 -25.91 -20.90
N THR A 428 16.40 -27.07 -20.97
CA THR A 428 17.72 -27.32 -20.38
C THR A 428 18.74 -27.69 -21.44
N HIS A 429 19.98 -27.23 -21.22
CA HIS A 429 21.14 -27.69 -21.96
C HIS A 429 21.38 -29.18 -21.73
N PRO A 430 22.18 -29.84 -22.58
CA PRO A 430 22.63 -31.20 -22.37
C PRO A 430 23.41 -31.41 -21.06
N ASP A 431 23.77 -30.42 -20.27
CA ASP A 431 24.40 -30.61 -18.96
C ASP A 431 23.41 -30.42 -17.79
N GLY A 432 22.12 -30.18 -18.09
CA GLY A 432 21.06 -29.92 -17.12
C GLY A 432 20.98 -28.46 -16.66
N SER A 433 21.85 -27.57 -17.15
CA SER A 433 21.74 -26.13 -16.88
C SER A 433 20.59 -25.51 -17.68
N ARG A 434 19.95 -24.46 -17.14
CA ARG A 434 18.80 -23.78 -17.78
C ARG A 434 19.26 -22.72 -18.77
N TYR A 435 18.50 -22.55 -19.85
CA TYR A 435 18.72 -21.46 -20.80
C TYR A 435 18.23 -20.11 -20.22
N ASP A 436 19.01 -19.03 -20.43
CA ASP A 436 18.64 -17.65 -20.06
C ASP A 436 18.20 -16.85 -21.30
N TYR A 437 17.26 -15.93 -21.12
CA TYR A 437 16.72 -15.04 -22.15
C TYR A 437 17.77 -14.12 -22.79
N SER A 438 18.95 -13.97 -22.18
CA SER A 438 19.84 -12.85 -22.46
C SER A 438 20.81 -13.03 -23.64
N ASN A 439 20.94 -14.20 -24.28
CA ASN A 439 21.52 -14.42 -25.64
C ASN A 439 21.81 -15.91 -25.90
N VAL A 440 20.77 -16.73 -26.15
CA VAL A 440 20.98 -18.13 -26.53
C VAL A 440 20.87 -18.27 -28.04
N ILE A 441 21.93 -18.79 -28.65
CA ILE A 441 21.95 -19.25 -30.05
C ILE A 441 21.84 -20.77 -30.01
N ILE A 442 20.74 -21.33 -30.51
CA ILE A 442 20.63 -22.76 -30.80
C ILE A 442 21.13 -23.05 -32.21
N GLN A 443 21.77 -24.20 -32.39
CA GLN A 443 22.29 -24.68 -33.67
C GLN A 443 21.56 -25.97 -34.07
N PRO A 444 21.45 -26.25 -35.38
CA PRO A 444 20.93 -27.54 -35.83
C PRO A 444 21.77 -28.70 -35.26
N GLY A 445 21.10 -29.68 -34.66
CA GLY A 445 21.71 -30.81 -33.97
C GLY A 445 21.89 -30.64 -32.45
N ASP A 446 21.61 -29.45 -31.89
CA ASP A 446 21.57 -29.26 -30.45
C ASP A 446 20.44 -30.10 -29.83
N VAL A 447 20.69 -30.68 -28.65
CA VAL A 447 19.68 -31.44 -27.90
C VAL A 447 19.23 -30.63 -26.69
N LEU A 448 17.94 -30.31 -26.64
CA LEU A 448 17.30 -29.60 -25.54
C LEU A 448 16.60 -30.63 -24.64
N GLY A 449 16.97 -30.67 -23.37
CA GLY A 449 16.27 -31.50 -22.37
C GLY A 449 15.08 -30.74 -21.78
N PHE A 450 14.01 -31.45 -21.43
CA PHE A 450 12.92 -30.88 -20.64
C PHE A 450 13.23 -31.01 -19.14
N ALA A 451 12.54 -30.29 -18.24
CA ALA A 451 12.90 -30.22 -16.81
C ALA A 451 12.95 -31.55 -16.03
N ALA A 452 12.54 -32.68 -16.63
CA ALA A 452 12.71 -34.05 -16.13
C ALA A 452 13.98 -34.76 -16.65
N TRP A 453 14.81 -34.09 -17.46
CA TRP A 453 15.93 -34.69 -18.17
C TRP A 453 17.16 -34.87 -17.24
N SER A 454 17.46 -36.12 -16.91
CA SER A 454 18.70 -36.51 -16.22
C SER A 454 19.81 -36.79 -17.23
N PRO A 455 21.08 -36.41 -16.96
CA PRO A 455 22.23 -36.81 -17.77
C PRO A 455 22.36 -38.33 -18.01
N ALA A 456 21.74 -39.15 -17.15
CA ALA A 456 21.68 -40.60 -17.28
C ALA A 456 20.79 -41.08 -18.45
N CYS A 457 19.78 -40.31 -18.87
CA CYS A 457 18.92 -40.65 -20.01
C CYS A 457 19.67 -40.53 -21.36
N ARG A 458 20.87 -39.95 -21.37
CA ARG A 458 21.72 -39.80 -22.57
C ARG A 458 22.29 -41.13 -23.08
N SER A 459 22.49 -42.11 -22.19
CA SER A 459 23.09 -43.41 -22.53
C SER A 459 22.08 -44.55 -22.68
N SER A 460 20.84 -44.39 -22.22
CA SER A 460 19.77 -45.38 -22.38
C SER A 460 18.38 -44.73 -22.25
N PRO A 461 17.71 -44.42 -23.38
CA PRO A 461 16.39 -43.81 -23.41
C PRO A 461 15.29 -44.65 -22.74
N THR A 462 15.47 -45.97 -22.66
CA THR A 462 14.49 -46.94 -22.11
C THR A 462 14.55 -47.10 -20.59
N THR A 463 15.55 -46.52 -19.92
CA THR A 463 15.67 -46.55 -18.45
C THR A 463 15.09 -45.29 -17.78
N CYS A 464 14.53 -44.42 -18.61
CA CYS A 464 13.63 -43.34 -18.29
C CYS A 464 12.27 -43.75 -18.94
#